data_AF-A0A4Z0NWV0-F1
#
_entry.id   AF-A0A4Z0NWV0-F1
#
_cell.length_a   1.000
_cell.length_b   1.000
_cell.length_c   1.000
_cell.angle_alpha   90.00
_cell.angle_beta   90.00
_cell.angle_gamma   90.00
#
_symmetry.space_group_name_H-M   'P 1'
#
loop_
_entity.id
_entity.type
_entity.pdbx_description
1 polymer ?
#
loop_
_entity_poly.entity_id
_entity_poly.type
_entity_poly.pdbx_seq_one_letter_code
_entity_poly.pdbx_strand_id
1 'polypeptide(L)'
;MDDRSPGLPGAPSARRIRPEILGKMADVPLRRVSAASAAPALERASSDPCPGAAMALTRAGLPTIAFLEPEEVPSAVAGIGALPAEIRRLCGAALDPSPAALAAAMSALCAAARRNPLKVRRSIEATLAANLPSDTDTHDDFFAIRRASKPDPALYILSLMQALIAFRQDLTETPATVGVPVLSAIETGLLSAVALALGEGPRLSPGRLPVAASAAFADHPARRWIRGHQVFAALSQGLIAAMAALQACRDTPPARREALRHVVTGLDACAAAFRFAADFPDHLYDAQIRPSMGQPHMPRGFSGLLSADHMHLVRTMRDMKGIFEGLRADEPEGHAGVVAALGRVYDSHKLVCATFVGSERSSLLMVGESGRSSVEQLDRFKSMRIRNLG
;
A
#
# COMPACT_ATOMS: atom_id res chain seq x y z
N MET A 1 -10.48 58.68 -7.53
CA MET A 1 -10.73 58.99 -6.12
C MET A 1 -11.10 57.69 -5.44
N ASP A 2 -10.20 57.28 -4.55
CA ASP A 2 -10.29 56.26 -3.49
C ASP A 2 -10.42 54.77 -3.85
N ASP A 3 -9.24 54.28 -4.21
CA ASP A 3 -8.65 52.96 -3.96
C ASP A 3 -8.37 52.76 -2.45
N ARG A 4 -8.84 51.66 -1.84
CA ARG A 4 -8.31 51.13 -0.56
C ARG A 4 -8.44 49.60 -0.48
N SER A 5 -7.33 48.94 -0.76
CA SER A 5 -7.04 47.54 -0.38
C SER A 5 -6.59 47.45 1.09
N PRO A 6 -7.05 46.47 1.88
CA PRO A 6 -6.50 46.21 3.22
C PRO A 6 -5.33 45.22 3.17
N GLY A 7 -4.21 45.63 3.77
CA GLY A 7 -2.92 44.93 3.78
C GLY A 7 -2.83 43.72 4.71
N LEU A 8 -1.93 42.81 4.33
CA LEU A 8 -1.52 41.61 5.06
C LEU A 8 -0.56 41.96 6.22
N PRO A 9 -0.66 41.29 7.40
CA PRO A 9 0.31 41.44 8.47
C PRO A 9 1.57 40.57 8.26
N GLY A 10 2.71 41.14 8.67
CA GLY A 10 4.06 40.70 8.31
C GLY A 10 4.59 39.45 9.01
N ALA A 11 5.58 38.85 8.35
CA ALA A 11 6.35 37.70 8.80
C ALA A 11 7.33 38.04 9.94
N PRO A 12 7.51 37.17 10.94
CA PRO A 12 8.50 37.37 11.98
C PRO A 12 9.92 36.95 11.54
N SER A 13 10.85 37.80 11.98
CA SER A 13 12.29 37.86 11.71
C SER A 13 13.08 36.61 12.10
N ALA A 14 14.01 36.24 11.23
CA ALA A 14 15.01 35.18 11.43
C ALA A 14 16.06 35.58 12.46
N ARG A 15 16.16 34.84 13.57
CA ARG A 15 17.30 34.94 14.49
C ARG A 15 18.47 34.08 14.00
N ARG A 16 19.59 34.77 13.76
CA ARG A 16 20.92 34.21 13.52
C ARG A 16 21.42 33.47 14.76
N ILE A 17 21.93 32.25 14.58
CA ILE A 17 22.81 31.58 15.55
C ILE A 17 24.17 31.40 14.86
N ARG A 18 25.24 31.87 15.53
CA ARG A 18 26.63 31.78 15.08
C ARG A 18 27.19 30.37 15.30
N PRO A 19 28.16 29.93 14.48
CA PRO A 19 28.85 28.66 14.62
C PRO A 19 30.06 28.82 15.56
N GLU A 20 30.41 27.74 16.27
CA GLU A 20 31.76 27.32 16.67
C GLU A 20 31.66 26.35 17.86
N ILE A 21 32.17 25.13 17.68
CA ILE A 21 33.20 24.51 18.54
C ILE A 21 33.68 23.24 17.83
N LEU A 22 34.96 23.27 17.48
CA LEU A 22 35.78 22.21 16.92
C LEU A 22 36.33 21.35 18.07
N GLY A 23 36.43 20.02 17.89
CA GLY A 23 37.00 19.15 18.92
C GLY A 23 37.33 17.73 18.45
N LYS A 24 38.45 17.62 17.73
CA LYS A 24 39.31 16.46 17.41
C LYS A 24 39.09 15.16 18.22
N MET A 25 39.05 14.01 17.53
CA MET A 25 39.88 12.83 17.88
C MET A 25 40.28 12.09 16.59
N ALA A 26 41.57 11.80 16.51
CA ALA A 26 42.27 11.14 15.41
C ALA A 26 42.59 9.68 15.77
N ASP A 27 42.97 8.94 14.73
CA ASP A 27 43.84 7.76 14.72
C ASP A 27 43.38 6.45 15.38
N VAL A 28 42.98 5.48 14.54
CA VAL A 28 43.17 4.05 14.82
C VAL A 28 43.70 3.36 13.55
N PRO A 29 44.76 2.52 13.63
CA PRO A 29 45.49 2.05 12.46
C PRO A 29 44.87 0.80 11.82
N LEU A 30 44.93 0.74 10.49
CA LEU A 30 44.62 -0.45 9.69
C LEU A 30 45.74 -1.49 9.82
N ARG A 31 45.48 -2.59 10.52
CA ARG A 31 46.28 -3.82 10.44
C ARG A 31 45.65 -4.79 9.44
N ARG A 32 46.43 -5.19 8.44
CA ARG A 32 46.20 -6.39 7.62
C ARG A 32 46.44 -7.64 8.47
N VAL A 33 45.52 -8.60 8.41
CA VAL A 33 45.82 -10.03 8.70
C VAL A 33 45.14 -10.88 7.65
N SER A 34 45.93 -11.79 7.08
CA SER A 34 45.53 -12.84 6.14
C SER A 34 45.42 -14.18 6.88
N ALA A 35 44.67 -15.09 6.27
CA ALA A 35 44.65 -16.55 6.41
C ALA A 35 43.65 -17.20 7.40
N ALA A 36 42.71 -17.93 6.77
CA ALA A 36 42.04 -19.17 7.13
C ALA A 36 42.40 -19.88 8.46
N SER A 37 41.36 -20.25 9.22
CA SER A 37 41.07 -21.63 9.65
C SER A 37 40.12 -21.66 10.87
N ALA A 38 39.22 -22.66 10.87
CA ALA A 38 38.46 -23.22 11.99
C ALA A 38 37.43 -22.33 12.72
N ALA A 39 36.15 -22.60 12.45
CA ALA A 39 35.01 -22.10 13.22
C ALA A 39 34.94 -22.78 14.60
N PRO A 40 34.80 -22.03 15.70
CA PRO A 40 34.28 -22.56 16.95
C PRO A 40 32.75 -22.41 16.95
N ALA A 41 32.06 -23.45 17.40
CA ALA A 41 30.64 -23.43 17.68
C ALA A 41 30.35 -22.38 18.76
N LEU A 42 29.80 -21.25 18.35
CA LEU A 42 29.24 -20.24 19.23
C LEU A 42 27.90 -20.74 19.77
N GLU A 43 27.87 -21.07 21.05
CA GLU A 43 26.65 -21.00 21.86
C GLU A 43 25.98 -19.64 21.60
N ARG A 44 24.85 -19.66 20.88
CA ARG A 44 24.03 -18.47 20.69
C ARG A 44 23.38 -18.13 22.02
N ALA A 45 23.93 -17.13 22.70
CA ALA A 45 23.20 -16.39 23.70
C ALA A 45 21.86 -15.94 23.08
N SER A 46 20.76 -16.47 23.60
CA SER A 46 19.39 -16.03 23.32
C SER A 46 19.23 -14.63 23.89
N SER A 47 19.62 -13.63 23.12
CA SER A 47 19.12 -12.27 23.25
C SER A 47 18.15 -12.06 22.09
N ASP A 48 16.93 -12.59 22.22
CA ASP A 48 15.89 -12.29 21.23
C ASP A 48 15.73 -10.77 21.17
N PRO A 49 15.93 -10.14 20.00
CA PRO A 49 15.79 -8.71 19.87
C PRO A 49 14.37 -8.31 20.27
N CYS A 50 14.25 -7.19 20.99
CA CYS A 50 12.95 -6.61 21.34
C CYS A 50 12.07 -6.54 20.08
N PRO A 51 10.79 -6.99 20.11
CA PRO A 51 9.94 -7.10 18.92
C PRO A 51 9.90 -5.85 18.02
N GLY A 52 9.94 -4.65 18.61
CA GLY A 52 10.00 -3.40 17.83
C GLY A 52 11.31 -3.21 17.07
N ALA A 53 12.45 -3.70 17.58
CA ALA A 53 13.73 -3.64 16.88
C ALA A 53 13.75 -4.60 15.68
N ALA A 54 13.15 -5.79 15.80
CA ALA A 54 13.03 -6.73 14.68
C ALA A 54 12.18 -6.13 13.54
N MET A 55 11.03 -5.54 13.86
CA MET A 55 10.18 -4.87 12.87
C MET A 55 10.90 -3.69 12.19
N ALA A 56 11.61 -2.87 12.96
CA ALA A 56 12.36 -1.73 12.41
C ALA A 56 13.47 -2.17 11.45
N LEU A 57 14.19 -3.25 11.79
CA LEU A 57 15.22 -3.85 10.93
C LEU A 57 14.62 -4.43 9.64
N THR A 58 13.53 -5.18 9.75
CA THR A 58 12.81 -5.70 8.57
C THR A 58 12.37 -4.54 7.67
N ARG A 59 11.76 -3.49 8.23
CA ARG A 59 11.33 -2.30 7.49
C ARG A 59 12.49 -1.64 6.75
N ALA A 60 13.65 -1.49 7.39
CA ALA A 60 14.83 -0.90 6.76
C ALA A 60 15.40 -1.74 5.60
N GLY A 61 15.18 -3.06 5.62
CA GLY A 61 15.60 -3.97 4.55
C GLY A 61 14.60 -4.10 3.39
N LEU A 62 13.39 -3.55 3.50
CA LEU A 62 12.37 -3.65 2.47
C LEU A 62 12.40 -2.48 1.48
N PRO A 63 12.06 -2.72 0.21
CA PRO A 63 11.97 -1.65 -0.77
C PRO A 63 10.87 -0.67 -0.36
N THR A 64 11.20 0.61 -0.37
CA THR A 64 10.22 1.68 -0.26
C THR A 64 9.54 1.90 -1.61
N ILE A 65 8.21 1.93 -1.63
CA ILE A 65 7.44 2.22 -2.85
C ILE A 65 6.92 3.66 -2.80
N ALA A 66 7.14 4.39 -3.89
CA ALA A 66 6.64 5.74 -4.06
C ALA A 66 5.29 5.70 -4.78
N PHE A 67 4.24 6.13 -4.10
CA PHE A 67 2.87 6.24 -4.62
C PHE A 67 2.50 7.71 -4.86
N LEU A 68 1.46 7.95 -5.64
CA LEU A 68 0.84 9.28 -5.70
C LEU A 68 0.00 9.54 -4.45
N GLU A 69 -0.36 10.79 -4.20
CA GLU A 69 -1.51 11.03 -3.33
C GLU A 69 -2.77 10.46 -4.00
N PRO A 70 -3.73 9.92 -3.24
CA PRO A 70 -4.90 9.28 -3.83
C PRO A 70 -5.75 10.25 -4.67
N GLU A 71 -5.79 11.54 -4.31
CA GLU A 71 -6.46 12.59 -5.10
C GLU A 71 -5.79 12.85 -6.46
N GLU A 72 -4.51 12.50 -6.61
CA GLU A 72 -3.73 12.73 -7.82
C GLU A 72 -3.81 11.57 -8.81
N VAL A 73 -4.27 10.39 -8.37
CA VAL A 73 -4.37 9.18 -9.19
C VAL A 73 -5.22 9.40 -10.46
N PRO A 74 -6.44 9.97 -10.40
CA PRO A 74 -7.25 10.19 -11.61
C PRO A 74 -6.57 11.10 -12.63
N SER A 75 -5.92 12.16 -12.15
CA SER A 75 -5.16 13.11 -12.99
C SER A 75 -3.98 12.43 -13.67
N ALA A 76 -3.29 11.54 -12.96
CA ALA A 76 -2.21 10.75 -13.54
C ALA A 76 -2.72 9.81 -14.63
N VAL A 77 -3.84 9.13 -14.43
CA VAL A 77 -4.45 8.24 -15.44
C VAL A 77 -4.83 9.02 -16.70
N ALA A 78 -5.49 10.18 -16.54
CA ALA A 78 -5.78 11.06 -17.68
C ALA A 78 -4.51 11.53 -18.41
N GLY A 79 -3.41 11.68 -17.68
CA GLY A 79 -2.10 12.05 -18.20
C GLY A 79 -1.35 10.95 -18.95
N ILE A 80 -1.82 9.69 -18.97
CA ILE A 80 -1.08 8.57 -19.61
C ILE A 80 -0.98 8.76 -21.13
N GLY A 81 -1.94 9.45 -21.74
CA GLY A 81 -1.85 9.89 -23.13
C GLY A 81 -0.62 10.77 -23.42
N ALA A 82 -0.07 11.45 -22.40
CA ALA A 82 1.13 12.27 -22.49
C ALA A 82 2.44 11.49 -22.30
N LEU A 83 2.40 10.22 -21.86
CA LEU A 83 3.61 9.41 -21.79
C LEU A 83 4.17 9.16 -23.20
N PRO A 84 5.51 9.17 -23.37
CA PRO A 84 6.13 8.79 -24.63
C PRO A 84 5.63 7.41 -25.09
N ALA A 85 5.31 7.29 -26.39
CA ALA A 85 4.75 6.07 -26.96
C ALA A 85 5.62 4.83 -26.69
N GLU A 86 6.95 5.01 -26.68
CA GLU A 86 7.90 3.95 -26.37
C GLU A 86 7.74 3.43 -24.92
N ILE A 87 7.54 4.32 -23.95
CA ILE A 87 7.32 3.91 -22.55
C ILE A 87 6.02 3.11 -22.45
N ARG A 88 4.94 3.56 -23.10
CA ARG A 88 3.67 2.83 -23.12
C ARG A 88 3.83 1.44 -23.75
N ARG A 89 4.53 1.35 -24.88
CA ARG A 89 4.82 0.09 -25.57
C ARG A 89 5.59 -0.88 -24.68
N LEU A 90 6.63 -0.41 -23.99
CA LEU A 90 7.39 -1.21 -23.03
C LEU A 90 6.52 -1.69 -21.87
N CYS A 91 5.65 -0.82 -21.34
CA CYS A 91 4.73 -1.19 -20.27
C CYS A 91 3.70 -2.25 -20.72
N GLY A 92 3.16 -2.11 -21.93
CA GLY A 92 2.27 -3.11 -22.52
C GLY A 92 2.95 -4.47 -22.68
N ALA A 93 4.19 -4.49 -23.18
CA ALA A 93 4.98 -5.72 -23.28
C ALA A 93 5.31 -6.36 -21.92
N ALA A 94 5.36 -5.56 -20.84
CA ALA A 94 5.58 -6.04 -19.48
C ALA A 94 4.33 -6.65 -18.81
N LEU A 95 3.15 -6.53 -19.43
CA LEU A 95 1.94 -7.25 -18.99
C LEU A 95 2.05 -8.75 -19.24
N ASP A 96 2.83 -9.16 -20.24
CA ASP A 96 3.18 -10.55 -20.47
C ASP A 96 4.31 -10.99 -19.51
N PRO A 97 4.37 -12.26 -19.09
CA PRO A 97 5.35 -12.75 -18.12
C PRO A 97 6.76 -12.89 -18.71
N SER A 98 7.40 -11.76 -19.05
CA SER A 98 8.76 -11.67 -19.55
C SER A 98 9.63 -10.83 -18.60
N PRO A 99 10.61 -11.43 -17.90
CA PRO A 99 11.52 -10.69 -17.02
C PRO A 99 12.27 -9.56 -17.74
N ALA A 100 12.63 -9.77 -19.01
CA ALA A 100 13.32 -8.77 -19.82
C ALA A 100 12.41 -7.58 -20.17
N ALA A 101 11.15 -7.84 -20.53
CA ALA A 101 10.18 -6.78 -20.82
C ALA A 101 9.88 -5.96 -19.55
N LEU A 102 9.68 -6.63 -18.41
CA LEU A 102 9.48 -5.97 -17.13
C LEU A 102 10.68 -5.10 -16.74
N ALA A 103 11.90 -5.61 -16.85
CA ALA A 103 13.11 -4.84 -16.55
C ALA A 103 13.25 -3.60 -17.45
N ALA A 104 12.95 -3.72 -18.74
CA ALA A 104 12.99 -2.60 -19.68
C ALA A 104 11.93 -1.53 -19.35
N ALA A 105 10.69 -1.94 -19.06
CA ALA A 105 9.63 -1.04 -18.64
C ALA A 105 9.99 -0.31 -17.34
N MET A 106 10.47 -1.04 -16.34
CA MET A 106 10.91 -0.48 -15.06
C MET A 106 12.02 0.56 -15.23
N SER A 107 13.03 0.27 -16.05
CA SER A 107 14.12 1.21 -16.33
C SER A 107 13.61 2.51 -16.97
N ALA A 108 12.73 2.39 -17.97
CA ALA A 108 12.14 3.53 -18.66
C ALA A 108 11.24 4.37 -17.74
N LEU A 109 10.39 3.74 -16.94
CA LEU A 109 9.53 4.39 -15.96
C LEU A 109 10.34 5.10 -14.87
N CYS A 110 11.39 4.47 -14.33
CA CYS A 110 12.32 5.09 -13.40
C CYS A 110 13.03 6.31 -14.01
N ALA A 111 13.38 6.26 -15.30
CA ALA A 111 13.95 7.42 -16.00
C ALA A 111 12.96 8.57 -16.14
N ALA A 112 11.69 8.27 -16.42
CA ALA A 112 10.63 9.28 -16.55
C ALA A 112 10.21 9.89 -15.20
N ALA A 113 10.01 9.06 -14.18
CA ALA A 113 9.55 9.47 -12.84
C ALA A 113 10.61 10.20 -12.01
N ARG A 114 11.89 10.12 -12.39
CA ARG A 114 13.03 10.73 -11.67
C ARG A 114 12.90 12.23 -11.41
N ARG A 115 12.04 12.93 -12.16
CA ARG A 115 11.81 14.38 -12.04
C ARG A 115 10.78 14.74 -10.97
N ASN A 116 10.07 13.77 -10.41
CA ASN A 116 9.04 14.02 -9.41
C ASN A 116 9.62 13.94 -8.00
N PRO A 117 9.72 15.07 -7.26
CA PRO A 117 10.23 15.04 -5.90
C PRO A 117 9.24 14.33 -4.97
N LEU A 118 9.77 13.49 -4.07
CA LEU A 118 9.00 12.92 -2.97
C LEU A 118 8.64 14.01 -1.96
N LYS A 119 7.46 13.91 -1.36
CA LYS A 119 7.05 14.83 -0.28
C LYS A 119 7.95 14.62 0.93
N VAL A 120 8.40 15.74 1.50
CA VAL A 120 9.05 15.74 2.81
C VAL A 120 7.99 15.41 3.86
N ARG A 121 8.28 14.44 4.73
CA ARG A 121 7.37 13.96 5.76
C ARG A 121 8.04 13.89 7.11
N ARG A 122 7.22 13.91 8.16
CA ARG A 122 7.68 13.64 9.51
C ARG A 122 7.90 12.13 9.65
N SER A 123 9.08 11.73 10.15
CA SER A 123 9.32 10.32 10.45
C SER A 123 8.56 9.88 11.71
N ILE A 124 8.41 8.56 11.90
CA ILE A 124 7.88 8.00 13.16
C ILE A 124 8.66 8.51 14.37
N GLU A 125 9.99 8.55 14.29
CA GLU A 125 10.87 9.00 15.38
C GLU A 125 10.63 10.48 15.72
N ALA A 126 10.49 11.33 14.70
CA ALA A 126 10.19 12.74 14.90
C ALA A 126 8.77 12.95 15.49
N THR A 127 7.81 12.09 15.14
CA THR A 127 6.45 12.13 15.68
C THR A 127 6.41 11.70 17.15
N LEU A 128 7.14 10.64 17.50
CA LEU A 128 7.32 10.18 18.88
C LEU A 128 8.02 11.23 19.74
N ALA A 129 9.11 11.82 19.26
CA ALA A 129 9.85 12.86 19.96
C ALA A 129 8.99 14.10 20.26
N ALA A 130 8.04 14.41 19.37
CA ALA A 130 7.09 15.50 19.53
C ALA A 130 5.82 15.12 20.34
N ASN A 131 5.68 13.87 20.79
CA ASN A 131 4.49 13.33 21.48
C ASN A 131 3.16 13.59 20.72
N LEU A 132 3.23 13.53 19.39
CA LEU A 132 2.07 13.72 18.52
C LEU A 132 1.34 12.38 18.30
N PRO A 133 0.02 12.40 18.03
CA PRO A 133 -0.70 11.19 17.63
C PRO A 133 -0.26 10.72 16.23
N SER A 134 -0.50 9.45 15.93
CA SER A 134 -0.30 8.91 14.58
C SER A 134 -1.23 9.58 13.57
N ASP A 135 -0.72 9.75 12.36
CA ASP A 135 -1.40 10.29 11.20
C ASP A 135 -1.13 9.45 9.95
N THR A 136 -1.53 9.94 8.77
CA THR A 136 -1.30 9.28 7.48
C THR A 136 0.19 9.15 7.13
N ASP A 137 1.01 10.12 7.51
CA ASP A 137 2.45 10.08 7.25
C ASP A 137 3.13 9.00 8.09
N THR A 138 2.72 8.89 9.35
CA THR A 138 3.13 7.83 10.27
C THR A 138 2.73 6.45 9.74
N HIS A 139 1.51 6.31 9.20
CA HIS A 139 1.04 5.09 8.56
C HIS A 139 1.90 4.69 7.36
N ASP A 140 2.10 5.61 6.42
CA ASP A 140 2.91 5.35 5.24
C ASP A 140 4.37 5.04 5.61
N ASP A 141 4.96 5.74 6.59
CA ASP A 141 6.33 5.47 7.05
C ASP A 141 6.48 4.09 7.71
N PHE A 142 5.46 3.59 8.41
CA PHE A 142 5.47 2.22 8.95
C PHE A 142 5.53 1.17 7.84
N PHE A 143 4.76 1.36 6.77
CA PHE A 143 4.66 0.42 5.66
C PHE A 143 5.65 0.67 4.52
N ALA A 144 6.70 1.47 4.76
CA ALA A 144 7.70 1.84 3.75
C ALA A 144 7.06 2.39 2.47
N ILE A 145 6.09 3.30 2.63
CA ILE A 145 5.43 4.04 1.58
C ILE A 145 5.91 5.50 1.61
N ARG A 146 6.17 6.05 0.42
CA ARG A 146 6.41 7.49 0.23
C ARG A 146 5.39 8.04 -0.75
N ARG A 147 5.03 9.32 -0.62
CA ARG A 147 4.16 10.00 -1.58
C ARG A 147 4.92 10.99 -2.44
N ALA A 148 4.54 11.04 -3.71
CA ALA A 148 4.98 12.04 -4.66
C ALA A 148 4.42 13.41 -4.31
N SER A 149 5.12 14.49 -4.71
CA SER A 149 4.64 15.86 -4.50
C SER A 149 3.70 16.36 -5.58
N LYS A 150 3.60 15.63 -6.70
CA LYS A 150 2.85 16.02 -7.89
C LYS A 150 2.28 14.79 -8.59
N PRO A 151 1.17 14.93 -9.35
CA PRO A 151 0.70 13.86 -10.23
C PRO A 151 1.75 13.54 -11.29
N ASP A 152 2.02 12.26 -11.51
CA ASP A 152 2.93 11.78 -12.54
C ASP A 152 2.48 10.41 -13.07
N PRO A 153 2.08 10.30 -14.36
CA PRO A 153 1.64 9.05 -14.96
C PRO A 153 2.71 7.96 -14.96
N ALA A 154 3.99 8.32 -15.13
CA ALA A 154 5.07 7.33 -15.10
C ALA A 154 5.25 6.78 -13.69
N LEU A 155 5.17 7.64 -12.67
CA LEU A 155 5.27 7.21 -11.28
C LEU A 155 4.09 6.33 -10.85
N TYR A 156 2.87 6.64 -11.31
CA TYR A 156 1.70 5.80 -11.06
C TYR A 156 1.92 4.37 -11.58
N ILE A 157 2.28 4.21 -12.86
CA ILE A 157 2.53 2.89 -13.45
C ILE A 157 3.72 2.20 -12.76
N LEU A 158 4.79 2.95 -12.47
CA LEU A 158 5.97 2.44 -11.76
C LEU A 158 5.58 1.83 -10.41
N SER A 159 4.75 2.51 -9.63
CA SER A 159 4.33 2.05 -8.29
C SER A 159 3.56 0.72 -8.35
N LEU A 160 2.69 0.55 -9.34
CA LEU A 160 1.95 -0.70 -9.57
C LEU A 160 2.90 -1.85 -9.94
N MET A 161 3.87 -1.60 -10.83
CA MET A 161 4.87 -2.60 -11.22
C MET A 161 5.82 -2.95 -10.07
N GLN A 162 6.22 -1.97 -9.26
CA GLN A 162 7.02 -2.21 -8.05
C GLN A 162 6.26 -3.10 -7.05
N ALA A 163 4.97 -2.86 -6.85
CA ALA A 163 4.14 -3.71 -6.00
C ALA A 163 4.01 -5.13 -6.56
N LEU A 164 3.88 -5.31 -7.88
CA LEU A 164 3.88 -6.63 -8.53
C LEU A 164 5.21 -7.36 -8.34
N ILE A 165 6.33 -6.66 -8.48
CA ILE A 165 7.66 -7.22 -8.24
C ILE A 165 7.81 -7.63 -6.77
N ALA A 166 7.46 -6.74 -5.83
CA ALA A 166 7.53 -7.03 -4.39
C ALA A 166 6.65 -8.22 -4.00
N PHE A 167 5.44 -8.32 -4.56
CA PHE A 167 4.56 -9.46 -4.39
C PHE A 167 5.20 -10.77 -4.89
N ARG A 168 5.70 -10.79 -6.14
CA ARG A 168 6.33 -11.99 -6.70
C ARG A 168 7.60 -12.39 -5.96
N GLN A 169 8.43 -11.43 -5.56
CA GLN A 169 9.62 -11.67 -4.74
C GLN A 169 9.24 -12.33 -3.42
N ASP A 170 8.18 -11.85 -2.78
CA ASP A 170 7.69 -12.44 -1.54
C ASP A 170 7.31 -13.91 -1.68
N LEU A 171 6.61 -14.27 -2.76
CA LEU A 171 6.25 -15.66 -3.03
C LEU A 171 7.48 -16.56 -3.27
N THR A 172 8.58 -16.01 -3.80
CA THR A 172 9.82 -16.77 -3.97
C THR A 172 10.67 -16.88 -2.71
N GLU A 173 10.52 -15.93 -1.78
CA GLU A 173 11.28 -15.88 -0.53
C GLU A 173 10.57 -16.60 0.63
N THR A 174 9.24 -16.66 0.56
CA THR A 174 8.40 -17.08 1.68
C THR A 174 7.19 -17.89 1.21
N PRO A 175 6.87 -19.03 1.85
CA PRO A 175 5.69 -19.82 1.55
C PRO A 175 4.42 -18.99 1.64
N ALA A 176 3.45 -19.34 0.82
CA ALA A 176 2.11 -18.81 0.93
C ALA A 176 1.11 -19.95 1.11
N THR A 177 0.24 -19.85 2.11
CA THR A 177 -0.76 -20.89 2.45
C THR A 177 -2.16 -20.53 2.01
N VAL A 178 -2.41 -19.28 1.61
CA VAL A 178 -3.71 -18.76 1.16
C VAL A 178 -4.24 -19.37 -0.16
N GLY A 179 -3.45 -20.20 -0.83
CA GLY A 179 -3.83 -20.94 -2.03
C GLY A 179 -3.74 -20.13 -3.33
N VAL A 180 -3.59 -20.85 -4.44
CA VAL A 180 -3.40 -20.27 -5.79
C VAL A 180 -4.49 -19.27 -6.18
N PRO A 181 -5.80 -19.50 -5.92
CA PRO A 181 -6.84 -18.54 -6.31
C PRO A 181 -6.67 -17.15 -5.68
N VAL A 182 -6.24 -17.08 -4.40
CA VAL A 182 -5.98 -15.81 -3.72
C VAL A 182 -4.78 -15.11 -4.36
N LEU A 183 -3.69 -15.84 -4.60
CA LEU A 183 -2.48 -15.29 -5.19
C LEU A 183 -2.72 -14.79 -6.62
N SER A 184 -3.45 -15.56 -7.44
CA SER A 184 -3.83 -15.17 -8.80
C SER A 184 -4.74 -13.96 -8.83
N ALA A 185 -5.63 -13.79 -7.85
CA ALA A 185 -6.49 -12.59 -7.75
C ALA A 185 -5.66 -11.32 -7.51
N ILE A 186 -4.63 -11.39 -6.66
CA ILE A 186 -3.71 -10.25 -6.42
C ILE A 186 -2.96 -9.89 -7.70
N GLU A 187 -2.34 -10.87 -8.36
CA GLU A 187 -1.59 -10.65 -9.60
C GLU A 187 -2.51 -10.08 -10.70
N THR A 188 -3.71 -10.64 -10.85
CA THR A 188 -4.74 -10.16 -11.79
C THR A 188 -5.12 -8.71 -11.49
N GLY A 189 -5.31 -8.34 -10.22
CA GLY A 189 -5.59 -6.96 -9.81
C GLY A 189 -4.50 -5.98 -10.21
N LEU A 190 -3.24 -6.32 -9.92
CA LEU A 190 -2.09 -5.45 -10.25
C LEU A 190 -1.91 -5.32 -11.76
N LEU A 191 -1.99 -6.42 -12.51
CA LEU A 191 -1.92 -6.40 -13.98
C LEU A 191 -3.09 -5.63 -14.59
N SER A 192 -4.30 -5.81 -14.05
CA SER A 192 -5.50 -5.09 -14.49
C SER A 192 -5.41 -3.59 -14.23
N ALA A 193 -4.79 -3.16 -13.12
CA ALA A 193 -4.54 -1.75 -12.84
C ALA A 193 -3.55 -1.13 -13.83
N VAL A 194 -2.47 -1.85 -14.19
CA VAL A 194 -1.53 -1.40 -15.23
C VAL A 194 -2.20 -1.36 -16.60
N ALA A 195 -2.98 -2.39 -16.95
CA ALA A 195 -3.71 -2.44 -18.22
C ALA A 195 -4.70 -1.27 -18.35
N LEU A 196 -5.48 -1.00 -17.30
CA LEU A 196 -6.37 0.16 -17.25
C LEU A 196 -5.62 1.46 -17.49
N ALA A 197 -4.45 1.62 -16.85
CA ALA A 197 -3.59 2.78 -17.01
C ALA A 197 -3.22 2.96 -18.50
N LEU A 198 -2.90 1.88 -19.21
CA LEU A 198 -2.54 1.91 -20.62
C LEU A 198 -3.74 2.05 -21.59
N GLY A 199 -4.96 2.12 -21.08
CA GLY A 199 -6.19 2.15 -21.88
C GLY A 199 -6.58 0.79 -22.45
N GLU A 200 -6.12 -0.29 -21.82
CA GLU A 200 -6.46 -1.67 -22.17
C GLU A 200 -7.49 -2.25 -21.20
N GLY A 201 -8.22 -3.27 -21.64
CA GLY A 201 -9.14 -4.01 -20.78
C GLY A 201 -8.44 -4.85 -19.70
N PRO A 202 -9.20 -5.44 -18.76
CA PRO A 202 -8.65 -6.21 -17.65
C PRO A 202 -7.80 -7.38 -18.13
N ARG A 203 -6.60 -7.52 -17.56
CA ARG A 203 -5.70 -8.65 -17.82
C ARG A 203 -5.81 -9.68 -16.70
N LEU A 204 -5.91 -10.95 -17.07
CA LEU A 204 -5.92 -12.06 -16.14
C LEU A 204 -4.49 -12.52 -15.82
N SER A 205 -4.26 -12.99 -14.61
CA SER A 205 -3.04 -13.70 -14.25
C SER A 205 -2.84 -14.92 -15.17
N PRO A 206 -1.60 -15.18 -15.63
CA PRO A 206 -1.27 -16.41 -16.34
C PRO A 206 -1.38 -17.68 -15.47
N GLY A 207 -1.64 -17.56 -14.16
CA GLY A 207 -1.83 -18.69 -13.24
C GLY A 207 -0.55 -19.45 -12.87
N ARG A 208 0.63 -18.92 -13.21
CA ARG A 208 1.94 -19.55 -12.95
C ARG A 208 2.76 -18.71 -11.98
N LEU A 209 2.37 -18.71 -10.71
CA LEU A 209 3.08 -17.99 -9.66
C LEU A 209 4.13 -18.90 -9.00
N PRO A 210 5.38 -18.44 -8.84
CA PRO A 210 6.42 -19.21 -8.18
C PRO A 210 6.23 -19.12 -6.67
N VAL A 211 5.69 -20.17 -6.05
CA VAL A 211 5.51 -20.25 -4.59
C VAL A 211 6.62 -21.09 -3.98
N ALA A 212 7.34 -20.53 -3.01
CA ALA A 212 8.39 -21.21 -2.27
C ALA A 212 7.82 -22.38 -1.45
N ALA A 213 8.57 -23.49 -1.41
CA ALA A 213 8.18 -24.68 -0.64
C ALA A 213 8.43 -24.53 0.87
N SER A 214 9.37 -23.69 1.29
CA SER A 214 9.73 -23.46 2.69
C SER A 214 10.18 -22.03 2.93
N ALA A 215 9.97 -21.52 4.15
CA ALA A 215 10.39 -20.16 4.51
C ALA A 215 11.91 -20.08 4.60
N ALA A 216 12.51 -19.18 3.83
CA ALA A 216 13.93 -18.94 3.89
C ALA A 216 14.34 -18.05 5.08
N PHE A 217 13.39 -17.35 5.71
CA PHE A 217 13.68 -16.28 6.67
C PHE A 217 12.84 -16.32 7.95
N ALA A 218 13.48 -16.00 9.08
CA ALA A 218 12.86 -15.89 10.39
C ALA A 218 11.97 -14.63 10.56
N ASP A 219 12.11 -13.62 9.69
CA ASP A 219 11.34 -12.37 9.70
C ASP A 219 10.08 -12.39 8.82
N HIS A 220 9.69 -13.58 8.33
CA HIS A 220 8.58 -13.77 7.40
C HIS A 220 7.29 -13.02 7.78
N PRO A 221 6.79 -13.03 9.03
CA PRO A 221 5.55 -12.34 9.38
C PRO A 221 5.63 -10.82 9.16
N ALA A 222 6.71 -10.18 9.61
CA ALA A 222 6.90 -8.74 9.48
C ALA A 222 7.01 -8.31 8.01
N ARG A 223 7.77 -9.09 7.24
CA ARG A 223 7.93 -8.90 5.79
C ARG A 223 6.60 -9.05 5.05
N ARG A 224 5.87 -10.14 5.32
CA ARG A 224 4.55 -10.41 4.73
C ARG A 224 3.54 -9.34 5.08
N TRP A 225 3.55 -8.87 6.33
CA TRP A 225 2.70 -7.79 6.82
C TRP A 225 2.97 -6.49 6.05
N ILE A 226 4.23 -6.05 5.95
CA ILE A 226 4.59 -4.80 5.27
C ILE A 226 4.30 -4.88 3.76
N ARG A 227 4.78 -5.93 3.08
CA ARG A 227 4.56 -6.11 1.63
C ARG A 227 3.08 -6.27 1.29
N GLY A 228 2.31 -6.98 2.10
CA GLY A 228 0.86 -7.11 1.94
C GLY A 228 0.16 -5.75 1.95
N HIS A 229 0.57 -4.83 2.84
CA HIS A 229 0.03 -3.47 2.88
C HIS A 229 0.51 -2.60 1.70
N GLN A 230 1.75 -2.76 1.23
CA GLN A 230 2.22 -2.11 0.01
C GLN A 230 1.43 -2.55 -1.23
N VAL A 231 1.15 -3.86 -1.34
CA VAL A 231 0.29 -4.43 -2.39
C VAL A 231 -1.13 -3.87 -2.28
N PHE A 232 -1.70 -3.82 -1.07
CA PHE A 232 -3.02 -3.24 -0.85
C PHE A 232 -3.09 -1.76 -1.23
N ALA A 233 -2.05 -0.97 -0.95
CA ALA A 233 -1.96 0.43 -1.37
C ALA A 233 -1.98 0.56 -2.91
N ALA A 234 -1.18 -0.25 -3.62
CA ALA A 234 -1.18 -0.29 -5.09
C ALA A 234 -2.55 -0.66 -5.67
N LEU A 235 -3.18 -1.70 -5.13
CA LEU A 235 -4.52 -2.13 -5.54
C LEU A 235 -5.59 -1.07 -5.24
N SER A 236 -5.45 -0.35 -4.12
CA SER A 236 -6.32 0.78 -3.79
C SER A 236 -6.20 1.92 -4.81
N GLN A 237 -4.99 2.26 -5.25
CA GLN A 237 -4.81 3.24 -6.33
C GLN A 237 -5.39 2.76 -7.66
N GLY A 238 -5.17 1.48 -8.01
CA GLY A 238 -5.80 0.86 -9.17
C GLY A 238 -7.33 0.93 -9.13
N LEU A 239 -7.93 0.72 -7.96
CA LEU A 239 -9.37 0.81 -7.77
C LEU A 239 -9.89 2.27 -7.82
N ILE A 240 -9.12 3.24 -7.29
CA ILE A 240 -9.42 4.67 -7.44
C ILE A 240 -9.46 5.04 -8.94
N ALA A 241 -8.46 4.61 -9.71
CA ALA A 241 -8.44 4.79 -11.16
C ALA A 241 -9.64 4.13 -11.86
N ALA A 242 -9.97 2.89 -11.50
CA ALA A 242 -11.10 2.16 -12.08
C ALA A 242 -12.45 2.83 -11.81
N MET A 243 -12.65 3.36 -10.60
CA MET A 243 -13.83 4.13 -10.22
C MET A 243 -13.93 5.45 -11.00
N ALA A 244 -12.81 6.16 -11.17
CA ALA A 244 -12.76 7.37 -12.00
C ALA A 244 -13.12 7.07 -13.46
N ALA A 245 -12.60 5.97 -14.02
CA ALA A 245 -12.95 5.50 -15.36
C ALA A 245 -14.45 5.15 -15.47
N LEU A 246 -15.01 4.47 -14.47
CA LEU A 246 -16.44 4.16 -14.41
C LEU A 246 -17.30 5.42 -14.41
N GLN A 247 -16.91 6.44 -13.64
CA GLN A 247 -17.60 7.72 -13.60
C GLN A 247 -17.52 8.47 -14.93
N ALA A 248 -16.37 8.44 -15.61
CA ALA A 248 -16.15 9.07 -16.90
C ALA A 248 -16.94 8.39 -18.03
N CYS A 249 -17.11 7.07 -17.96
CA CYS A 249 -17.77 6.26 -18.98
C CYS A 249 -19.24 5.93 -18.67
N ARG A 250 -19.85 6.54 -17.65
CA ARG A 250 -21.20 6.20 -17.17
C ARG A 250 -22.30 6.24 -18.24
N ASP A 251 -22.13 7.09 -19.25
CA ASP A 251 -23.09 7.32 -20.34
C ASP A 251 -22.75 6.50 -21.62
N THR A 252 -21.68 5.69 -21.58
CA THR A 252 -21.18 4.90 -22.72
C THR A 252 -21.18 3.41 -22.36
N PRO A 253 -22.25 2.64 -22.66
CA PRO A 253 -22.44 1.30 -22.11
C PRO A 253 -21.27 0.31 -22.31
N PRO A 254 -20.63 0.20 -23.50
CA PRO A 254 -19.48 -0.68 -23.67
C PRO A 254 -18.29 -0.31 -22.75
N ALA A 255 -17.94 0.97 -22.68
CA ALA A 255 -16.85 1.46 -21.85
C ALA A 255 -17.18 1.39 -20.35
N ARG A 256 -18.44 1.63 -19.98
CA ARG A 256 -18.96 1.44 -18.62
C ARG A 256 -18.80 0.00 -18.16
N ARG A 257 -19.19 -0.98 -18.99
CA ARG A 257 -19.02 -2.41 -18.69
C ARG A 257 -17.56 -2.80 -18.52
N GLU A 258 -16.67 -2.21 -19.31
CA GLU A 258 -15.24 -2.42 -19.16
C GLU A 258 -14.70 -1.86 -17.83
N ALA A 259 -15.02 -0.61 -17.51
CA ALA A 259 -14.65 -0.01 -16.23
C ALA A 259 -15.21 -0.82 -15.04
N LEU A 260 -16.43 -1.34 -15.13
CA LEU A 260 -17.01 -2.22 -14.12
C LEU A 260 -16.19 -3.49 -13.90
N ARG A 261 -15.68 -4.12 -14.96
CA ARG A 261 -14.81 -5.30 -14.82
C ARG A 261 -13.52 -4.95 -14.07
N HIS A 262 -12.93 -3.77 -14.30
CA HIS A 262 -11.78 -3.32 -13.53
C HIS A 262 -12.12 -3.08 -12.05
N VAL A 263 -13.28 -2.48 -11.76
CA VAL A 263 -13.75 -2.27 -10.38
C VAL A 263 -13.92 -3.60 -9.65
N VAL A 264 -14.61 -4.57 -10.26
CA VAL A 264 -14.80 -5.92 -9.67
C VAL A 264 -13.46 -6.62 -9.46
N THR A 265 -12.58 -6.58 -10.47
CA THR A 265 -11.24 -7.18 -10.39
C THR A 265 -10.40 -6.56 -9.27
N GLY A 266 -10.43 -5.23 -9.14
CA GLY A 266 -9.72 -4.50 -8.08
C GLY A 266 -10.25 -4.83 -6.69
N LEU A 267 -11.58 -4.92 -6.52
CA LEU A 267 -12.20 -5.32 -5.26
C LEU A 267 -11.80 -6.76 -4.86
N ASP A 268 -11.84 -7.70 -5.80
CA ASP A 268 -11.42 -9.08 -5.54
C ASP A 268 -9.94 -9.19 -5.17
N ALA A 269 -9.09 -8.42 -5.85
CA ALA A 269 -7.68 -8.35 -5.52
C ALA A 269 -7.45 -7.74 -4.13
N CYS A 270 -8.19 -6.69 -3.75
CA CYS A 270 -8.14 -6.13 -2.39
C CYS A 270 -8.57 -7.16 -1.33
N ALA A 271 -9.64 -7.93 -1.60
CA ALA A 271 -10.09 -9.00 -0.72
C ALA A 271 -9.02 -10.10 -0.55
N ALA A 272 -8.30 -10.41 -1.62
CA ALA A 272 -7.20 -11.36 -1.62
C ALA A 272 -5.96 -10.81 -0.89
N ALA A 273 -5.63 -9.53 -1.07
CA ALA A 273 -4.51 -8.87 -0.41
C ALA A 273 -4.64 -8.87 1.13
N PHE A 274 -5.85 -8.73 1.66
CA PHE A 274 -6.07 -8.90 3.12
C PHE A 274 -5.65 -10.29 3.61
N ARG A 275 -6.07 -11.34 2.91
CA ARG A 275 -5.72 -12.73 3.29
C ARG A 275 -4.21 -12.95 3.17
N PHE A 276 -3.61 -12.46 2.09
CA PHE A 276 -2.18 -12.54 1.87
C PHE A 276 -1.37 -11.81 2.94
N ALA A 277 -1.74 -10.59 3.31
CA ALA A 277 -1.07 -9.82 4.35
C ALA A 277 -1.13 -10.50 5.74
N ALA A 278 -2.09 -11.40 5.94
CA ALA A 278 -2.31 -12.17 7.15
C ALA A 278 -1.83 -13.63 7.08
N ASP A 279 -1.09 -13.99 6.02
CA ASP A 279 -0.68 -15.37 5.74
C ASP A 279 0.53 -15.81 6.57
N PHE A 280 0.32 -15.89 7.89
CA PHE A 280 1.25 -16.40 8.89
C PHE A 280 0.50 -16.76 10.19
N PRO A 281 1.09 -17.59 11.08
CA PRO A 281 0.45 -17.97 12.34
C PRO A 281 0.08 -16.79 13.27
N ASP A 282 -1.08 -16.88 13.91
CA ASP A 282 -1.64 -15.88 14.82
C ASP A 282 -0.74 -15.49 16.00
N HIS A 283 -0.08 -16.45 16.63
CA HIS A 283 0.84 -16.19 17.75
C HIS A 283 2.01 -15.28 17.35
N LEU A 284 2.42 -15.27 16.07
CA LEU A 284 3.46 -14.37 15.57
C LEU A 284 2.93 -12.94 15.41
N TYR A 285 1.63 -12.77 15.16
CA TYR A 285 1.01 -11.45 15.20
C TYR A 285 1.12 -10.83 16.59
N ASP A 286 0.70 -11.56 17.61
CA ASP A 286 0.71 -11.07 19.00
C ASP A 286 2.15 -10.90 19.53
N ALA A 287 3.08 -11.76 19.13
CA ALA A 287 4.47 -11.68 19.56
C ALA A 287 5.31 -10.61 18.84
N GLN A 288 5.05 -10.34 17.56
CA GLN A 288 5.93 -9.52 16.72
C GLN A 288 5.23 -8.29 16.12
N ILE A 289 4.10 -8.51 15.45
CA ILE A 289 3.44 -7.46 14.65
C ILE A 289 2.72 -6.46 15.56
N ARG A 290 1.84 -6.93 16.44
CA ARG A 290 1.03 -6.08 17.32
C ARG A 290 1.87 -5.20 18.24
N PRO A 291 2.92 -5.70 18.93
CA PRO A 291 3.75 -4.85 19.79
C PRO A 291 4.49 -3.76 19.00
N SER A 292 4.90 -4.04 17.77
CA SER A 292 5.56 -3.05 16.90
C SER A 292 4.65 -1.92 16.44
N MET A 293 3.32 -2.13 16.44
CA MET A 293 2.31 -1.12 16.10
C MET A 293 1.80 -0.33 17.32
N GLY A 294 2.30 -0.63 18.52
CA GLY A 294 1.94 0.02 19.77
C GLY A 294 3.07 0.90 20.34
N GLN A 295 2.77 1.57 21.44
CA GLN A 295 3.78 2.27 22.25
C GLN A 295 4.78 1.25 22.85
N PRO A 296 6.09 1.59 22.96
CA PRO A 296 6.71 2.88 22.66
C PRO A 296 7.18 3.04 21.19
N HIS A 297 6.97 2.03 20.34
CA HIS A 297 7.53 1.99 18.99
C HIS A 297 6.75 2.82 17.97
N MET A 298 5.45 3.02 18.21
CA MET A 298 4.57 3.80 17.35
C MET A 298 3.79 4.84 18.15
N PRO A 299 3.55 6.04 17.58
CA PRO A 299 2.75 7.07 18.24
C PRO A 299 1.34 6.58 18.60
N ARG A 300 0.68 7.25 19.55
CA ARG A 300 -0.67 6.86 19.98
C ARG A 300 -1.66 6.93 18.81
N GLY A 301 -2.59 5.96 18.76
CA GLY A 301 -3.65 5.93 17.77
C GLY A 301 -3.27 5.34 16.41
N PHE A 302 -2.14 4.65 16.30
CA PHE A 302 -1.78 3.94 15.07
C PHE A 302 -2.83 2.89 14.69
N SER A 303 -3.24 2.88 13.42
CA SER A 303 -4.27 1.98 12.89
C SER A 303 -4.29 1.96 11.37
N GLY A 304 -4.79 0.86 10.80
CA GLY A 304 -5.07 0.76 9.36
C GLY A 304 -6.11 1.75 8.84
N LEU A 305 -6.90 2.40 9.72
CA LEU A 305 -7.79 3.50 9.31
C LEU A 305 -7.02 4.75 8.85
N LEU A 306 -5.72 4.85 9.16
CA LEU A 306 -4.86 5.95 8.75
C LEU A 306 -4.30 5.79 7.32
N SER A 307 -4.68 4.74 6.59
CA SER A 307 -4.34 4.60 5.17
C SER A 307 -5.01 5.70 4.35
N ALA A 308 -4.21 6.57 3.72
CA ALA A 308 -4.69 7.65 2.86
C ALA A 308 -5.53 7.13 1.69
N ASP A 309 -5.04 6.08 0.99
CA ASP A 309 -5.74 5.51 -0.16
C ASP A 309 -7.10 4.91 0.25
N HIS A 310 -7.16 4.19 1.37
CA HIS A 310 -8.42 3.64 1.87
C HIS A 310 -9.42 4.73 2.25
N MET A 311 -8.98 5.80 2.95
CA MET A 311 -9.85 6.92 3.28
C MET A 311 -10.42 7.59 2.04
N HIS A 312 -9.59 7.79 1.01
CA HIS A 312 -10.03 8.35 -0.26
C HIS A 312 -11.04 7.42 -0.95
N LEU A 313 -10.71 6.13 -1.10
CA LEU A 313 -11.59 5.12 -1.69
C LEU A 313 -12.98 5.07 -1.02
N VAL A 314 -13.05 5.14 0.30
CA VAL A 314 -14.33 5.18 1.03
C VAL A 314 -15.14 6.44 0.72
N ARG A 315 -14.48 7.60 0.59
CA ARG A 315 -15.14 8.85 0.18
C ARG A 315 -15.63 8.75 -1.27
N THR A 316 -14.79 8.26 -2.18
CA THR A 316 -15.16 8.07 -3.60
C THR A 316 -16.37 7.16 -3.74
N MET A 317 -16.41 6.01 -3.06
CA MET A 317 -17.56 5.10 -3.10
C MET A 317 -18.85 5.76 -2.62
N ARG A 318 -18.77 6.60 -1.57
CA ARG A 318 -19.93 7.37 -1.07
C ARG A 318 -20.39 8.38 -2.12
N ASP A 319 -19.47 9.10 -2.74
CA ASP A 319 -19.76 10.16 -3.69
C ASP A 319 -20.29 9.58 -5.03
N MET A 320 -19.94 8.33 -5.35
CA MET A 320 -20.45 7.56 -6.49
C MET A 320 -21.82 6.89 -6.26
N LYS A 321 -22.49 7.12 -5.12
CA LYS A 321 -23.77 6.48 -4.78
C LYS A 321 -24.79 6.50 -5.93
N GLY A 322 -25.03 7.67 -6.53
CA GLY A 322 -26.00 7.80 -7.63
C GLY A 322 -25.61 7.03 -8.89
N ILE A 323 -24.31 6.83 -9.13
CA ILE A 323 -23.82 6.01 -10.25
C ILE A 323 -24.16 4.53 -9.98
N PHE A 324 -23.90 4.05 -8.76
CA PHE A 324 -24.22 2.66 -8.39
C PHE A 324 -25.73 2.39 -8.39
N GLU A 325 -26.55 3.35 -7.96
CA GLU A 325 -28.01 3.24 -8.06
C GLU A 325 -28.48 3.13 -9.52
N GLY A 326 -27.92 3.93 -10.43
CA GLY A 326 -28.22 3.83 -11.87
C GLY A 326 -27.80 2.48 -12.48
N LEU A 327 -26.64 1.96 -12.07
CA LEU A 327 -26.12 0.66 -12.54
C LEU A 327 -27.05 -0.50 -12.22
N ARG A 328 -27.82 -0.43 -11.13
CA ARG A 328 -28.78 -1.48 -10.78
C ARG A 328 -29.86 -1.68 -11.85
N ALA A 329 -30.29 -0.60 -12.50
CA ALA A 329 -31.26 -0.65 -13.59
C ALA A 329 -30.59 -0.95 -14.93
N ASP A 330 -29.48 -0.28 -15.21
CA ASP A 330 -28.84 -0.28 -16.52
C ASP A 330 -27.94 -1.49 -16.80
N GLU A 331 -27.26 -2.01 -15.76
CA GLU A 331 -26.25 -3.09 -15.85
C GLU A 331 -26.37 -4.01 -14.61
N PRO A 332 -27.51 -4.70 -14.40
CA PRO A 332 -27.81 -5.42 -13.16
C PRO A 332 -26.77 -6.49 -12.80
N GLU A 333 -26.21 -7.18 -13.79
CA GLU A 333 -25.14 -8.18 -13.57
C GLU A 333 -23.84 -7.51 -13.09
N GLY A 334 -23.49 -6.38 -13.69
CA GLY A 334 -22.32 -5.59 -13.29
C GLY A 334 -22.46 -5.03 -11.88
N HIS A 335 -23.64 -4.50 -11.54
CA HIS A 335 -23.99 -4.07 -10.19
C HIS A 335 -23.87 -5.21 -9.17
N ALA A 336 -24.49 -6.37 -9.45
CA ALA A 336 -24.41 -7.54 -8.59
C ALA A 336 -22.96 -8.01 -8.39
N GLY A 337 -22.14 -7.95 -9.45
CA GLY A 337 -20.71 -8.25 -9.39
C GLY A 337 -19.96 -7.33 -8.42
N VAL A 338 -20.20 -6.02 -8.46
CA VAL A 338 -19.61 -5.04 -7.53
C VAL A 338 -20.05 -5.30 -6.09
N VAL A 339 -21.34 -5.53 -5.86
CA VAL A 339 -21.89 -5.83 -4.52
C VAL A 339 -21.24 -7.10 -3.95
N ALA A 340 -21.15 -8.16 -4.75
CA ALA A 340 -20.54 -9.42 -4.34
C ALA A 340 -19.04 -9.24 -4.03
N ALA A 341 -18.28 -8.54 -4.88
CA ALA A 341 -16.86 -8.30 -4.67
C ALA A 341 -16.60 -7.43 -3.43
N LEU A 342 -17.37 -6.35 -3.22
CA LEU A 342 -17.28 -5.55 -2.01
C LEU A 342 -17.64 -6.38 -0.76
N GLY A 343 -18.64 -7.26 -0.86
CA GLY A 343 -18.97 -8.22 0.19
C GLY A 343 -17.76 -9.07 0.59
N ARG A 344 -17.04 -9.62 -0.40
CA ARG A 344 -15.81 -10.41 -0.19
C ARG A 344 -14.69 -9.58 0.45
N VAL A 345 -14.51 -8.31 0.08
CA VAL A 345 -13.52 -7.42 0.72
C VAL A 345 -13.76 -7.35 2.22
N TYR A 346 -15.01 -7.12 2.63
CA TYR A 346 -15.37 -7.04 4.04
C TYR A 346 -15.23 -8.36 4.78
N ASP A 347 -15.64 -9.45 4.15
CA ASP A 347 -15.54 -10.78 4.77
C ASP A 347 -14.07 -11.18 4.96
N SER A 348 -13.20 -10.87 3.99
CA SER A 348 -11.75 -11.03 4.14
C SER A 348 -11.18 -10.15 5.25
N HIS A 349 -11.56 -8.87 5.33
CA HIS A 349 -11.06 -7.98 6.38
C HIS A 349 -11.50 -8.46 7.77
N LYS A 350 -12.76 -8.88 7.92
CA LYS A 350 -13.26 -9.48 9.17
C LYS A 350 -12.50 -10.73 9.55
N LEU A 351 -12.23 -11.61 8.58
CA LEU A 351 -11.47 -12.83 8.82
C LEU A 351 -10.10 -12.48 9.42
N VAL A 352 -9.39 -11.51 8.85
CA VAL A 352 -8.09 -11.06 9.39
C VAL A 352 -8.23 -10.52 10.81
N CYS A 353 -9.24 -9.69 11.08
CA CYS A 353 -9.49 -9.19 12.43
C CYS A 353 -9.82 -10.32 13.41
N ALA A 354 -10.66 -11.28 13.01
CA ALA A 354 -11.05 -12.41 13.85
C ALA A 354 -9.84 -13.32 14.16
N THR A 355 -8.99 -13.60 13.16
CA THR A 355 -7.78 -14.41 13.32
C THR A 355 -6.81 -13.81 14.33
N PHE A 356 -6.57 -12.50 14.29
CA PHE A 356 -5.50 -11.87 15.07
C PHE A 356 -5.92 -11.15 16.34
N VAL A 357 -7.16 -10.68 16.39
CA VAL A 357 -7.67 -9.88 17.53
C VAL A 357 -8.69 -10.69 18.33
N GLY A 358 -9.22 -11.77 17.76
CA GLY A 358 -10.35 -12.52 18.31
C GLY A 358 -11.67 -11.76 18.16
N SER A 359 -12.78 -12.41 18.51
CA SER A 359 -14.12 -11.80 18.50
C SER A 359 -14.35 -10.80 19.65
N GLU A 360 -13.44 -10.69 20.62
CA GLU A 360 -13.67 -9.97 21.87
C GLU A 360 -12.78 -8.73 22.08
N ARG A 361 -11.59 -8.62 21.45
CA ARG A 361 -10.71 -7.46 21.66
C ARG A 361 -11.09 -6.29 20.72
N SER A 362 -11.10 -5.09 21.27
CA SER A 362 -11.29 -3.85 20.51
C SER A 362 -10.07 -3.55 19.63
N SER A 363 -10.28 -2.77 18.56
CA SER A 363 -9.20 -2.19 17.76
C SER A 363 -8.23 -1.39 18.64
N LEU A 364 -6.96 -1.26 18.22
CA LEU A 364 -5.94 -0.43 18.89
C LEU A 364 -6.38 1.03 19.09
N LEU A 365 -7.27 1.53 18.23
CA LEU A 365 -7.89 2.85 18.35
C LEU A 365 -8.95 2.95 19.45
N MET A 366 -9.57 1.84 19.83
CA MET A 366 -10.81 1.80 20.61
C MET A 366 -10.61 1.21 22.01
N VAL A 367 -9.37 1.08 22.46
CA VAL A 367 -9.07 0.71 23.85
C VAL A 367 -9.66 1.79 24.77
N GLY A 368 -10.87 1.54 25.28
CA GLY A 368 -11.55 2.39 26.26
C GLY A 368 -12.84 3.11 25.80
N GLU A 369 -13.20 3.15 24.51
CA GLU A 369 -14.29 4.04 24.04
C GLU A 369 -15.50 3.36 23.40
N SER A 370 -15.45 2.08 23.06
CA SER A 370 -16.65 1.34 22.68
C SER A 370 -16.51 -0.14 23.00
N GLY A 371 -17.46 -0.69 23.76
CA GLY A 371 -17.51 -2.12 24.10
C GLY A 371 -17.88 -3.04 22.92
N ARG A 372 -17.58 -2.63 21.68
CA ARG A 372 -17.87 -3.40 20.46
C ARG A 372 -16.58 -3.98 19.89
N SER A 373 -16.67 -5.19 19.37
CA SER A 373 -15.50 -5.83 18.75
C SER A 373 -15.20 -5.25 17.37
N SER A 374 -13.96 -5.45 16.91
CA SER A 374 -13.56 -5.05 15.54
C SER A 374 -14.42 -5.72 14.46
N VAL A 375 -14.88 -6.95 14.71
CA VAL A 375 -15.74 -7.72 13.80
C VAL A 375 -17.13 -7.09 13.69
N GLU A 376 -17.76 -6.74 14.82
CA GLU A 376 -19.09 -6.08 14.83
C GLU A 376 -19.07 -4.74 14.10
N GLN A 377 -17.99 -3.98 14.28
CA GLN A 377 -17.84 -2.69 13.59
C GLN A 377 -17.74 -2.88 12.06
N LEU A 378 -17.00 -3.90 11.61
CA LEU A 378 -16.91 -4.25 10.20
C LEU A 378 -18.23 -4.78 9.64
N ASP A 379 -19.04 -5.49 10.42
CA ASP A 379 -20.40 -5.91 10.05
C ASP A 379 -21.30 -4.72 9.76
N ARG A 380 -21.25 -3.72 10.64
CA ARG A 380 -21.98 -2.47 10.45
C ARG A 380 -21.50 -1.73 9.21
N PHE A 381 -20.18 -1.61 9.01
CA PHE A 381 -19.63 -0.95 7.82
C PHE A 381 -20.00 -1.70 6.54
N LYS A 382 -19.94 -3.03 6.52
CA LYS A 382 -20.39 -3.86 5.39
C LYS A 382 -21.84 -3.56 5.05
N SER A 383 -22.72 -3.64 6.04
CA SER A 383 -24.16 -3.41 5.88
C SER A 383 -24.46 -1.99 5.37
N MET A 384 -23.78 -0.99 5.91
CA MET A 384 -23.93 0.41 5.47
C MET A 384 -23.43 0.62 4.04
N ARG A 385 -22.24 0.10 3.69
CA ARG A 385 -21.65 0.33 2.38
C ARG A 385 -22.36 -0.44 1.27
N ILE A 386 -22.80 -1.68 1.53
CA ILE A 386 -23.64 -2.43 0.56
C ILE A 386 -24.94 -1.67 0.30
N ARG A 387 -25.61 -1.16 1.34
CA ARG A 387 -26.82 -0.35 1.17
C ARG A 387 -26.58 0.94 0.37
N ASN A 388 -25.38 1.52 0.45
CA ASN A 388 -25.01 2.71 -0.32
C ASN A 388 -24.75 2.41 -1.80
N LEU A 389 -24.61 1.15 -2.21
CA LEU A 389 -24.54 0.77 -3.61
C LEU A 389 -25.93 0.67 -4.27
N GLY A 390 -27.01 0.93 -3.53
CA GLY A 390 -28.38 0.68 -3.96
C GLY A 390 -28.73 -0.78 -3.83
#